data_AF-A0A7K6UJA7-F1
#
_entry.id   AF-A0A7K6UJA7-F1
#
_cell.length_a   1.000
_cell.length_b   1.000
_cell.length_c   1.000
_cell.angle_alpha   90.00
_cell.angle_beta   90.00
_cell.angle_gamma   90.00
#
_symmetry.space_group_name_H-M   'P 1'
#
loop_
_entity.id
_entity.type
_entity.pdbx_description
1 polymer ?
#
loop_
_entity_poly.entity_id
_entity_poly.type
_entity_poly.pdbx_seq_one_letter_code
_entity_poly.pdbx_strand_id
1 'polypeptide(L)'
;LLILQKRKRKCVFNQGELDALEYHSKVRKLIWEGTLRLIQEGLKSGFLHPTTAELSCRKNVVPGHIVCGLAELCEMAKQFPTVNESGHQAVRVLDDEASVPEQDLLSYVTENSSDCAKIVVLMGQKYLVPPKSSFLLSDISCLQPLLNYKKKYGVIVIDPPWENKSVKRSNRYSFLSSWQIKQIPVPALAAPNCLVVTWVTNRQKHLHFVKDELYPHWSVKTLAEWHWVKITRAGEFVLPLDSLHKKPYEVLLLGRVQGDLKEALRKSEDVLPVPEHKLIVSIPCNLHSHKPPLTAVLAEFIKPDVECLELFARNLQPGWTSWGNEVLKFQHIDYFTLLQNE
;
A
#
# COMPACT_ATOMS: atom_id res chain seq x y z
N LEU A 1 -2.59 -53.03 -3.64
CA LEU A 1 -2.12 -51.66 -3.95
C LEU A 1 -3.12 -51.01 -4.91
N LEU A 2 -3.95 -50.08 -4.43
CA LEU A 2 -4.81 -49.25 -5.30
C LEU A 2 -4.01 -48.03 -5.76
N ILE A 3 -3.53 -48.06 -6.99
CA ILE A 3 -2.89 -46.91 -7.65
C ILE A 3 -4.00 -45.94 -8.05
N LEU A 4 -4.18 -44.86 -7.28
CA LEU A 4 -5.00 -43.72 -7.65
C LEU A 4 -4.41 -43.05 -8.90
N GLN A 5 -4.97 -43.37 -10.08
CA GLN A 5 -4.72 -42.61 -11.30
C GLN A 5 -5.20 -41.18 -11.11
N LYS A 6 -4.27 -40.22 -10.98
CA LYS A 6 -4.56 -38.79 -11.07
C LYS A 6 -5.21 -38.51 -12.43
N ARG A 7 -6.50 -38.19 -12.44
CA ARG A 7 -7.23 -37.70 -13.62
C ARG A 7 -6.47 -36.52 -14.25
N LYS A 8 -5.99 -36.69 -15.49
CA LYS A 8 -5.50 -35.60 -16.34
C LYS A 8 -6.63 -34.56 -16.51
N ARG A 9 -6.35 -33.30 -16.18
CA ARG A 9 -7.30 -32.18 -16.38
C ARG A 9 -7.65 -32.06 -17.88
N LYS A 10 -8.95 -32.00 -18.18
CA LYS A 10 -9.52 -31.82 -19.53
C LYS A 10 -9.41 -30.37 -20.07
N CYS A 11 -9.09 -29.40 -19.21
CA CYS A 11 -8.90 -28.00 -19.58
C CYS A 11 -7.51 -27.53 -19.11
N VAL A 12 -6.77 -26.85 -20.00
CA VAL A 12 -5.42 -26.32 -19.72
C VAL A 12 -5.45 -25.24 -18.63
N PHE A 13 -6.56 -24.50 -18.53
CA PHE A 13 -6.74 -23.40 -17.58
C PHE A 13 -7.92 -23.66 -16.63
N ASN A 14 -7.82 -23.18 -15.40
CA ASN A 14 -8.96 -23.10 -14.47
C ASN A 14 -9.75 -21.80 -14.68
N GLN A 15 -10.98 -21.72 -14.13
CA GLN A 15 -11.86 -20.57 -14.35
C GLN A 15 -11.19 -19.23 -14.00
N GLY A 16 -10.48 -19.14 -12.87
CA GLY A 16 -9.81 -17.90 -12.48
C GLY A 16 -8.65 -17.50 -13.41
N GLU A 17 -8.05 -18.44 -14.14
CA GLU A 17 -7.07 -18.14 -15.20
C GLU A 17 -7.76 -17.62 -16.46
N LEU A 18 -8.92 -18.18 -16.82
CA LEU A 18 -9.73 -17.68 -17.94
C LEU A 18 -10.23 -16.26 -17.67
N ASP A 19 -10.76 -16.01 -16.47
CA ASP A 19 -11.22 -14.67 -16.06
C ASP A 19 -10.07 -13.65 -16.12
N ALA A 20 -8.87 -14.06 -15.69
CA ALA A 20 -7.69 -13.19 -15.73
C ALA A 20 -7.24 -12.88 -17.16
N LEU A 21 -7.34 -13.84 -18.09
CA LEU A 21 -7.06 -13.63 -19.51
C LEU A 21 -8.09 -12.70 -20.15
N GLU A 22 -9.37 -12.90 -19.85
CA GLU A 22 -10.45 -12.05 -20.35
C GLU A 22 -10.28 -10.61 -19.87
N TYR A 23 -10.04 -10.41 -18.58
CA TYR A 23 -9.74 -9.10 -18.00
C TYR A 23 -8.51 -8.46 -18.66
N HIS A 24 -7.41 -9.22 -18.78
CA HIS A 24 -6.20 -8.71 -19.42
C HIS A 24 -6.47 -8.25 -20.86
N SER A 25 -7.23 -9.02 -21.64
CA SER A 25 -7.60 -8.65 -23.01
C SER A 25 -8.28 -7.26 -23.08
N LYS A 26 -9.14 -6.95 -22.10
CA LYS A 26 -9.84 -5.66 -22.01
C LYS A 26 -8.88 -4.47 -21.78
N VAL A 27 -7.89 -4.64 -20.91
CA VAL A 27 -6.98 -3.54 -20.50
C VAL A 27 -5.66 -3.50 -21.27
N ARG A 28 -5.30 -4.59 -21.98
CA ARG A 28 -4.00 -4.78 -22.64
C ARG A 28 -3.63 -3.63 -23.57
N LYS A 29 -4.54 -3.26 -24.48
CA LYS A 29 -4.28 -2.22 -25.48
C LYS A 29 -4.00 -0.87 -24.83
N LEU A 30 -4.83 -0.51 -23.85
CA LEU A 30 -4.68 0.73 -23.09
C LEU A 30 -3.34 0.79 -22.34
N ILE A 31 -3.00 -0.29 -21.63
CA ILE A 31 -1.72 -0.38 -20.92
C ILE A 31 -0.56 -0.25 -21.89
N TRP A 32 -0.57 -0.98 -23.02
CA TRP A 32 0.49 -0.93 -24.00
C TRP A 32 0.68 0.47 -24.61
N GLU A 33 -0.39 1.05 -25.15
CA GLU A 33 -0.33 2.34 -25.84
C GLU A 33 0.00 3.49 -24.89
N GLY A 34 -0.61 3.52 -23.71
CA GLY A 34 -0.35 4.55 -22.71
C GLY A 34 1.05 4.45 -22.12
N THR A 35 1.55 3.24 -21.87
CA THR A 35 2.93 3.03 -21.39
C THR A 35 3.94 3.47 -22.44
N LEU A 36 3.71 3.16 -23.73
CA LEU A 36 4.61 3.58 -24.81
C LEU A 36 4.76 5.11 -24.90
N ARG A 37 3.66 5.86 -24.75
CA ARG A 37 3.70 7.33 -24.73
C ARG A 37 4.54 7.86 -23.57
N LEU A 38 4.36 7.29 -22.37
CA LEU A 38 5.13 7.69 -21.19
C LEU A 38 6.62 7.32 -21.30
N ILE A 39 6.94 6.18 -21.91
CA ILE A 39 8.33 5.79 -22.21
C ILE A 39 8.97 6.80 -23.17
N GLN A 40 8.26 7.20 -24.23
CA GLN A 40 8.78 8.18 -25.19
C GLN A 40 9.12 9.51 -24.51
N GLU A 41 8.24 10.02 -23.65
CA GLU A 41 8.51 11.24 -22.88
C GLU A 41 9.61 11.04 -21.83
N GLY A 42 9.68 9.86 -21.21
CA GLY A 42 10.77 9.48 -20.29
C GLY A 42 12.14 9.46 -20.97
N LEU A 43 12.22 8.96 -22.21
CA LEU A 43 13.45 8.97 -23.01
C LEU A 43 13.82 10.38 -23.46
N LYS A 44 12.85 11.19 -23.91
CA LYS A 44 13.07 12.58 -24.33
C LYS A 44 13.58 13.47 -23.19
N SER A 45 13.02 13.30 -21.98
CA SER A 45 13.42 14.05 -20.78
C SER A 45 14.73 13.56 -20.16
N GLY A 46 15.30 12.46 -20.64
CA GLY A 46 16.50 11.85 -20.07
C GLY A 46 16.25 11.07 -18.77
N PHE A 47 14.99 10.89 -18.36
CA PHE A 47 14.62 10.06 -17.20
C PHE A 47 14.86 8.57 -17.47
N LEU A 48 14.64 8.12 -18.71
CA LEU A 48 14.96 6.77 -19.19
C LEU A 48 16.18 6.80 -20.11
N HIS A 49 16.92 5.70 -20.17
CA HIS A 49 18.14 5.60 -20.97
C HIS A 49 18.08 4.36 -21.89
N PRO A 50 18.20 4.51 -23.21
CA PRO A 50 18.36 3.37 -24.12
C PRO A 50 19.55 2.51 -23.70
N THR A 51 19.46 1.20 -23.93
CA THR A 51 20.40 0.15 -23.49
C THR A 51 21.82 0.26 -24.09
N THR A 52 22.22 1.39 -24.65
CA THR A 52 23.54 1.64 -25.25
C THR A 52 24.60 2.18 -24.29
N ALA A 53 24.27 2.41 -23.02
CA ALA A 53 25.27 2.71 -22.00
C ALA A 53 25.35 1.53 -21.02
N GLU A 54 26.51 0.87 -20.97
CA GLU A 54 26.96 0.17 -19.76
C GLU A 54 27.05 1.21 -18.63
N LEU A 55 25.91 1.57 -18.06
CA LEU A 55 25.86 2.25 -16.79
C LEU A 55 26.33 1.22 -15.79
N SER A 56 27.61 1.32 -15.43
CA SER A 56 28.18 0.68 -14.27
C SER A 56 27.18 0.89 -13.13
N CYS A 57 26.43 -0.15 -12.79
CA CYS A 57 25.73 -0.19 -11.53
C CYS A 57 26.84 -0.02 -10.50
N ARG A 58 27.05 1.21 -10.01
CA ARG A 58 27.70 1.39 -8.72
C ARG A 58 26.99 0.39 -7.84
N LYS A 59 27.74 -0.59 -7.32
CA LYS A 59 27.22 -1.55 -6.36
C LYS A 59 26.82 -0.72 -5.14
N ASN A 60 25.65 -0.10 -5.20
CA ASN A 60 25.00 0.40 -4.01
C ASN A 60 24.79 -0.89 -3.22
N VAL A 61 25.53 -1.00 -2.13
CA VAL A 61 25.40 -2.07 -1.16
C VAL A 61 23.95 -1.97 -0.69
N VAL A 62 23.06 -2.74 -1.32
CA VAL A 62 21.72 -2.92 -0.80
C VAL A 62 21.95 -3.57 0.56
N PRO A 63 21.47 -2.98 1.66
CA PRO A 63 21.60 -3.61 2.96
C PRO A 63 21.08 -5.03 2.81
N GLY A 64 21.92 -6.02 3.16
CA GLY A 64 21.53 -7.42 3.13
C GLY A 64 20.22 -7.58 3.91
N HIS A 65 19.32 -8.45 3.44
CA HIS A 65 17.97 -8.64 3.97
C HIS A 65 17.89 -8.40 5.48
N ILE A 66 17.50 -7.18 5.88
CA ILE A 66 17.36 -6.83 7.29
C ILE A 66 16.23 -7.72 7.78
N VAL A 67 16.55 -8.62 8.72
CA VAL A 67 15.56 -9.49 9.34
C VAL A 67 14.68 -8.58 10.20
N CYS A 68 13.60 -8.13 9.58
CA CYS A 68 12.66 -7.18 10.16
C CYS A 68 11.66 -7.94 11.04
N GLY A 69 11.97 -8.06 12.34
CA GLY A 69 11.13 -8.76 13.33
C GLY A 69 9.87 -8.01 13.76
N LEU A 70 9.48 -6.95 13.05
CA LEU A 70 8.33 -6.10 13.39
C LEU A 70 7.01 -6.87 13.38
N ALA A 71 6.85 -7.79 12.42
CA ALA A 71 5.63 -8.58 12.32
C ALA A 71 5.50 -9.56 13.50
N GLU A 72 6.59 -10.24 13.86
CA GLU A 72 6.67 -11.12 15.03
C GLU A 72 6.43 -10.35 16.33
N LEU A 73 6.96 -9.13 16.44
CA LEU A 73 6.71 -8.24 17.57
C LEU A 73 5.21 -7.94 17.70
N CYS A 74 4.53 -7.60 16.61
CA CYS A 74 3.07 -7.39 16.62
C CYS A 74 2.30 -8.66 16.99
N GLU A 75 2.73 -9.85 16.55
CA GLU A 75 2.12 -11.12 16.92
C GLU A 75 2.25 -11.41 18.42
N MET A 76 3.44 -11.18 18.99
CA MET A 76 3.67 -11.29 20.43
C MET A 76 2.83 -10.28 21.21
N ALA A 77 2.67 -9.07 20.66
CA ALA A 77 1.94 -7.98 21.31
C ALA A 77 0.45 -8.27 21.52
N LYS A 78 -0.14 -9.19 20.75
CA LYS A 78 -1.54 -9.63 20.89
C LYS A 78 -1.88 -10.18 22.28
N GLN A 79 -0.86 -10.66 23.00
CA GLN A 79 -1.02 -11.31 24.30
C GLN A 79 -0.97 -10.30 25.46
N PHE A 80 -0.58 -9.05 25.21
CA PHE A 80 -0.62 -8.03 26.24
C PHE A 80 -2.07 -7.62 26.49
N PRO A 81 -2.48 -7.42 27.75
CA PRO A 81 -3.78 -6.85 28.06
C PRO A 81 -3.90 -5.51 27.34
N THR A 82 -5.02 -5.26 26.67
CA THR A 82 -5.32 -3.91 26.16
C THR A 82 -5.26 -2.96 27.34
N VAL A 83 -4.32 -2.02 27.32
CA VAL A 83 -4.23 -0.98 28.35
C VAL A 83 -5.63 -0.35 28.46
N ASN A 84 -6.17 -0.44 29.66
CA ASN A 84 -7.58 -0.29 30.03
C ASN A 84 -8.33 0.89 29.39
N GLU A 85 -9.66 0.74 29.39
CA GLU A 85 -10.75 1.71 29.17
C GLU A 85 -10.69 2.99 30.03
N SER A 86 -9.53 3.36 30.57
CA SER A 86 -9.32 4.58 31.35
C SER A 86 -8.68 5.66 30.47
N GLY A 87 -9.48 6.34 29.64
CA GLY A 87 -9.39 7.76 29.24
C GLY A 87 -8.05 8.44 28.89
N HIS A 88 -6.92 7.75 28.79
CA HIS A 88 -5.60 8.38 28.81
C HIS A 88 -4.79 8.04 27.57
N GLN A 89 -4.78 9.03 26.67
CA GLN A 89 -3.82 9.29 25.61
C GLN A 89 -3.65 8.21 24.51
N ALA A 90 -4.40 8.34 23.42
CA ALA A 90 -4.27 7.48 22.23
C ALA A 90 -3.03 7.78 21.36
N VAL A 91 -2.30 8.86 21.67
CA VAL A 91 -1.25 9.44 20.83
C VAL A 91 -0.02 9.75 21.66
N ARG A 92 1.14 9.33 21.16
CA ARG A 92 2.44 9.71 21.69
C ARG A 92 3.18 10.57 20.68
N VAL A 93 3.45 11.82 21.04
CA VAL A 93 4.28 12.72 20.24
C VAL A 93 5.75 12.37 20.49
N LEU A 94 6.55 12.32 19.44
CA LEU A 94 7.98 12.14 19.52
C LEU A 94 8.64 13.45 19.96
N ASP A 95 9.41 13.40 21.05
CA ASP A 95 10.27 14.49 21.51
C ASP A 95 11.68 14.35 20.90
N ASP A 96 12.50 15.40 20.91
CA ASP A 96 13.78 15.45 20.18
C ASP A 96 14.87 14.49 20.71
N GLU A 97 14.73 13.95 21.93
CA GLU A 97 15.78 13.14 22.61
C GLU A 97 15.22 11.92 23.39
N ALA A 98 13.96 11.52 23.19
CA ALA A 98 13.35 10.48 24.00
C ALA A 98 13.48 9.07 23.40
N SER A 99 14.16 8.16 24.10
CA SER A 99 14.00 6.72 23.87
C SER A 99 12.56 6.33 24.19
N VAL A 100 11.78 5.98 23.17
CA VAL A 100 10.40 5.53 23.35
C VAL A 100 10.41 4.06 23.77
N PRO A 101 9.79 3.66 24.90
CA PRO A 101 9.63 2.27 25.25
C PRO A 101 8.91 1.50 24.15
N GLU A 102 9.38 0.31 23.82
CA GLU A 102 8.85 -0.50 22.71
C GLU A 102 7.36 -0.81 22.88
N GLN A 103 6.91 -1.03 24.11
CA GLN A 103 5.51 -1.29 24.43
C GLN A 103 4.60 -0.13 24.05
N ASP A 104 5.11 1.09 24.11
CA ASP A 104 4.33 2.28 23.79
C ASP A 104 4.21 2.49 22.28
N LEU A 105 5.24 2.10 21.50
CA LEU A 105 5.18 2.08 20.02
C LEU A 105 4.13 1.10 19.49
N LEU A 106 3.81 0.06 20.27
CA LEU A 106 2.81 -0.96 19.94
C LEU A 106 1.39 -0.60 20.40
N SER A 107 1.29 0.22 21.44
CA SER A 107 0.01 0.51 22.14
C SER A 107 -0.60 1.86 21.75
N TYR A 108 0.19 2.78 21.20
CA TYR A 108 -0.25 4.14 20.88
C TYR A 108 0.11 4.53 19.45
N VAL A 109 -0.66 5.46 18.88
CA VAL A 109 -0.26 6.12 17.63
C VAL A 109 0.95 7.00 17.94
N THR A 110 2.07 6.76 17.28
CA THR A 110 3.28 7.56 17.41
C THR A 110 3.25 8.69 16.37
N GLU A 111 3.44 9.93 16.80
CA GLU A 111 3.33 11.12 15.94
C GLU A 111 4.65 11.90 15.94
N ASN A 112 5.20 12.15 14.75
CA ASN A 112 6.19 13.19 14.53
C ASN A 112 5.50 14.46 14.06
N SER A 113 5.19 15.36 15.01
CA SER A 113 4.56 16.65 14.72
C SER A 113 5.55 17.73 14.25
N SER A 114 6.85 17.44 14.23
CA SER A 114 7.89 18.40 13.83
C SER A 114 8.03 18.53 12.31
N ASP A 115 8.71 19.59 11.87
CA ASP A 115 9.06 19.84 10.47
C ASP A 115 10.32 19.08 10.03
N CYS A 116 10.95 18.33 10.93
CA CYS A 116 12.14 17.52 10.67
C CYS A 116 11.84 16.03 10.82
N ALA A 117 12.67 15.18 10.19
CA ALA A 117 12.62 13.75 10.47
C ALA A 117 13.18 13.45 11.87
N LYS A 118 12.59 12.48 12.57
CA LYS A 118 13.04 12.02 13.89
C LYS A 118 13.49 10.57 13.84
N ILE A 119 14.37 10.17 14.75
CA ILE A 119 14.81 8.77 14.85
C ILE A 119 14.12 8.11 16.04
N VAL A 120 13.57 6.92 15.81
CA VAL A 120 13.08 6.03 16.87
C VAL A 120 13.95 4.78 16.92
N VAL A 121 14.19 4.27 18.13
CA VAL A 121 14.93 3.02 18.35
C VAL A 121 13.93 1.94 18.75
N LEU A 122 13.93 0.82 18.02
CA LEU A 122 13.07 -0.32 18.28
C LEU A 122 13.84 -1.61 17.98
N MET A 123 13.84 -2.55 18.93
CA MET A 123 14.59 -3.81 18.85
C MET A 123 16.08 -3.60 18.55
N GLY A 124 16.66 -2.53 19.12
CA GLY A 124 18.05 -2.13 18.89
C GLY A 124 18.35 -1.56 17.49
N GLN A 125 17.35 -1.42 16.62
CA GLN A 125 17.48 -0.84 15.29
C GLN A 125 16.97 0.61 15.26
N LYS A 126 17.51 1.42 14.36
CA LYS A 126 17.14 2.84 14.19
C LYS A 126 16.23 3.00 12.98
N TYR A 127 15.09 3.67 13.18
CA TYR A 127 14.12 3.95 12.14
C TYR A 127 13.88 5.46 12.02
N LEU A 128 13.82 5.96 10.80
CA LEU A 128 13.58 7.36 10.48
C LEU A 128 12.08 7.62 10.32
N VAL A 129 11.53 8.53 11.10
CA VAL A 129 10.12 8.93 11.06
C VAL A 129 10.02 10.28 10.34
N PRO A 130 9.40 10.35 9.14
CA PRO A 130 9.30 11.58 8.37
C PRO A 130 8.59 12.72 9.12
N PRO A 131 8.81 13.99 8.73
CA PRO A 131 8.12 15.12 9.32
C PRO A 131 6.61 15.03 9.12
N LYS A 132 5.86 15.58 10.08
CA LYS A 132 4.39 15.64 10.08
C LYS A 132 3.72 14.29 9.81
N SER A 133 4.34 13.18 10.21
CA SER A 133 3.81 11.84 9.99
C SER A 133 3.39 11.19 11.30
N SER A 134 2.48 10.23 11.22
CA SER A 134 2.13 9.40 12.36
C SER A 134 2.02 7.94 11.96
N PHE A 135 2.23 7.03 12.90
CA PHE A 135 2.10 5.61 12.63
C PHE A 135 1.59 4.80 13.82
N LEU A 136 0.99 3.66 13.53
CA LEU A 136 0.66 2.64 14.52
C LEU A 136 1.25 1.30 14.05
N LEU A 137 2.18 0.77 14.85
CA LEU A 137 2.74 -0.57 14.67
C LEU A 137 1.90 -1.56 15.49
N SER A 138 0.91 -2.18 14.86
CA SER A 138 0.07 -3.17 15.55
C SER A 138 -0.54 -4.16 14.58
N ASP A 139 -1.01 -5.29 15.11
CA ASP A 139 -1.83 -6.23 14.35
C ASP A 139 -3.26 -5.72 14.15
N ILE A 140 -3.97 -6.29 13.16
CA ILE A 140 -5.38 -5.98 12.89
C ILE A 140 -6.30 -6.19 14.10
N SER A 141 -5.98 -7.14 15.00
CA SER A 141 -6.73 -7.30 16.25
C SER A 141 -6.57 -6.14 17.24
N CYS A 142 -5.56 -5.29 17.04
CA CYS A 142 -5.14 -4.22 17.93
C CYS A 142 -5.25 -2.84 17.25
N LEU A 143 -6.34 -2.61 16.51
CA LEU A 143 -6.63 -1.35 15.79
C LEU A 143 -7.23 -0.24 16.66
N GLN A 144 -7.60 -0.52 17.91
CA GLN A 144 -8.26 0.44 18.80
C GLN A 144 -7.51 1.77 18.97
N PRO A 145 -6.17 1.82 19.08
CA PRO A 145 -5.46 3.10 19.18
C PRO A 145 -5.69 4.01 17.96
N LEU A 146 -5.77 3.44 16.75
CA LEU A 146 -6.04 4.19 15.52
C LEU A 146 -7.47 4.78 15.52
N LEU A 147 -8.45 4.04 16.06
CA LEU A 147 -9.82 4.54 16.22
C LEU A 147 -9.90 5.64 17.29
N ASN A 148 -9.16 5.46 18.39
CA ASN A 148 -9.09 6.42 19.49
C ASN A 148 -8.28 7.68 19.16
N TYR A 149 -7.52 7.67 18.05
CA TYR A 149 -6.84 8.86 17.52
C TYR A 149 -7.82 9.94 17.07
N LYS A 150 -9.11 9.59 16.84
CA LYS A 150 -10.21 10.51 16.51
C LYS A 150 -10.01 11.35 15.23
N LYS A 151 -8.95 11.09 14.44
CA LYS A 151 -8.78 11.65 13.10
C LYS A 151 -9.74 10.99 12.10
N LYS A 152 -10.20 11.79 11.14
CA LYS A 152 -11.00 11.34 10.00
C LYS A 152 -10.26 11.64 8.72
N TYR A 153 -10.16 10.66 7.85
CA TYR A 153 -9.29 10.73 6.68
C TYR A 153 -10.08 11.05 5.42
N GLY A 154 -9.62 12.05 4.66
CA GLY A 154 -10.16 12.35 3.33
C GLY A 154 -9.66 11.38 2.26
N VAL A 155 -8.55 10.69 2.54
CA VAL A 155 -7.97 9.65 1.68
C VAL A 155 -7.56 8.46 2.54
N ILE A 156 -7.96 7.26 2.12
CA ILE A 156 -7.51 6.00 2.71
C ILE A 156 -6.95 5.12 1.60
N VAL A 157 -5.65 4.83 1.66
CA VAL A 157 -4.96 3.86 0.79
C VAL A 157 -4.82 2.54 1.53
N ILE A 158 -5.07 1.42 0.85
CA ILE A 158 -5.07 0.09 1.46
C ILE A 158 -4.30 -0.87 0.54
N ASP A 159 -3.30 -1.57 1.06
CA ASP A 159 -2.60 -2.67 0.37
C ASP A 159 -2.75 -3.98 1.15
N PRO A 160 -3.93 -4.65 1.09
CA PRO A 160 -4.18 -5.82 1.92
C PRO A 160 -3.17 -6.94 1.66
N PRO A 161 -2.78 -7.71 2.69
CA PRO A 161 -1.94 -8.90 2.53
C PRO A 161 -2.77 -10.05 1.95
N TRP A 162 -3.04 -9.94 0.64
CA TRP A 162 -3.89 -10.86 -0.10
C TRP A 162 -3.42 -12.31 -0.01
N GLU A 163 -4.37 -13.24 0.09
CA GLU A 163 -4.08 -14.66 0.10
C GLU A 163 -3.37 -15.09 -1.20
N ASN A 164 -2.14 -15.59 -1.07
CA ASN A 164 -1.37 -16.12 -2.20
C ASN A 164 -0.82 -17.52 -1.90
N LYS A 165 -0.90 -18.41 -2.90
CA LYS A 165 -0.38 -19.78 -2.83
C LYS A 165 1.13 -19.82 -2.64
N SER A 166 1.88 -18.84 -3.17
CA SER A 166 3.32 -18.72 -2.94
C SER A 166 3.61 -18.28 -1.50
N VAL A 167 2.85 -17.31 -0.99
CA VAL A 167 2.97 -16.82 0.39
C VAL A 167 2.72 -17.96 1.38
N LYS A 168 1.65 -18.75 1.17
CA LYS A 168 1.33 -19.96 1.96
C LYS A 168 2.47 -20.99 2.03
N ARG A 169 3.33 -21.07 1.00
CA ARG A 169 4.46 -22.02 0.98
C ARG A 169 5.73 -21.45 1.59
N SER A 170 5.85 -20.12 1.65
CA SER A 170 7.05 -19.44 2.10
C SER A 170 7.07 -19.12 3.59
N ASN A 171 5.92 -19.10 4.28
CA ASN A 171 5.75 -18.62 5.66
C ASN A 171 6.36 -17.23 5.95
N ARG A 172 6.76 -16.47 4.93
CA ARG A 172 7.47 -15.19 5.09
C ARG A 172 6.58 -14.02 5.49
N TYR A 173 5.27 -14.12 5.26
CA TYR A 173 4.27 -13.11 5.62
C TYR A 173 2.93 -13.77 5.94
N SER A 174 2.21 -13.25 6.94
CA SER A 174 0.81 -13.60 7.18
C SER A 174 -0.08 -13.04 6.07
N PHE A 175 -1.19 -13.70 5.79
CA PHE A 175 -2.23 -13.21 4.88
C PHE A 175 -3.54 -13.05 5.65
N LEU A 176 -4.40 -12.15 5.18
CA LEU A 176 -5.73 -11.99 5.76
C LEU A 176 -6.78 -12.68 4.90
N SER A 177 -7.74 -13.31 5.57
CA SER A 177 -8.95 -13.80 4.91
C SER A 177 -9.83 -12.63 4.46
N SER A 178 -10.69 -12.87 3.46
CA SER A 178 -11.70 -11.91 3.02
C SER A 178 -12.57 -11.40 4.17
N TRP A 179 -12.89 -12.25 5.16
CA TRP A 179 -13.67 -11.85 6.32
C TRP A 179 -12.90 -10.89 7.22
N GLN A 180 -11.63 -11.17 7.54
CA GLN A 180 -10.78 -10.26 8.32
C GLN A 180 -10.60 -8.91 7.63
N ILE A 181 -10.43 -8.90 6.30
CA ILE A 181 -10.34 -7.64 5.54
C ILE A 181 -11.65 -6.83 5.68
N LYS A 182 -12.82 -7.47 5.60
CA LYS A 182 -14.12 -6.77 5.80
C LYS A 182 -14.24 -6.13 7.19
N GLN A 183 -13.66 -6.73 8.23
CA GLN A 183 -13.72 -6.21 9.60
C GLN A 183 -12.88 -4.93 9.82
N ILE A 184 -12.05 -4.52 8.86
CA ILE A 184 -11.32 -3.26 8.98
C ILE A 184 -12.35 -2.11 9.03
N PRO A 185 -12.28 -1.22 10.03
CA PRO A 185 -13.30 -0.22 10.29
C PRO A 185 -13.15 1.03 9.38
N VAL A 186 -13.00 0.83 8.07
CA VAL A 186 -12.89 1.92 7.09
C VAL A 186 -14.01 2.97 7.23
N PRO A 187 -15.30 2.59 7.39
CA PRO A 187 -16.37 3.57 7.60
C PRO A 187 -16.18 4.43 8.85
N ALA A 188 -15.56 3.89 9.91
CA ALA A 188 -15.28 4.63 11.12
C ALA A 188 -14.03 5.51 11.03
N LEU A 189 -13.14 5.28 10.06
CA LEU A 189 -11.92 6.07 9.83
C LEU A 189 -12.13 7.15 8.76
N ALA A 190 -13.04 6.92 7.81
CA ALA A 190 -13.30 7.82 6.70
C ALA A 190 -14.00 9.12 7.12
N ALA A 191 -13.53 10.24 6.57
CA ALA A 191 -14.29 11.49 6.51
C ALA A 191 -15.42 11.38 5.47
N PRO A 192 -16.44 12.28 5.50
CA PRO A 192 -17.44 12.36 4.44
C PRO A 192 -16.77 12.55 3.07
N ASN A 193 -17.24 11.81 2.06
CA ASN A 193 -16.66 11.77 0.70
C ASN A 193 -15.19 11.31 0.63
N CYS A 194 -14.70 10.57 1.64
CA CYS A 194 -13.35 9.98 1.61
C CYS A 194 -13.10 9.18 0.33
N LEU A 195 -11.97 9.44 -0.32
CA LEU A 195 -11.46 8.62 -1.41
C LEU A 195 -10.78 7.37 -0.81
N VAL A 196 -11.25 6.20 -1.19
CA VAL A 196 -10.66 4.91 -0.78
C VAL A 196 -9.95 4.32 -1.99
N VAL A 197 -8.66 4.04 -1.85
CA VAL A 197 -7.80 3.46 -2.88
C VAL A 197 -7.33 2.10 -2.38
N THR A 198 -7.58 1.03 -3.15
CA THR A 198 -7.24 -0.34 -2.76
C THR A 198 -6.34 -0.96 -3.81
N TRP A 199 -5.13 -1.35 -3.42
CA TRP A 199 -4.24 -2.15 -4.25
C TRP A 199 -4.77 -3.57 -4.38
N VAL A 200 -4.87 -4.06 -5.61
CA VAL A 200 -5.39 -5.40 -5.92
C VAL A 200 -4.40 -6.13 -6.83
N THR A 201 -4.08 -7.37 -6.43
CA THR A 201 -3.31 -8.28 -7.28
C THR A 201 -4.09 -8.65 -8.56
N ASN A 202 -3.41 -9.10 -9.61
CA ASN A 202 -4.06 -9.55 -10.87
C ASN A 202 -4.93 -10.82 -10.76
N ARG A 203 -5.28 -11.26 -9.54
CA ARG A 203 -6.22 -12.36 -9.31
C ARG A 203 -7.63 -11.80 -9.33
N GLN A 204 -8.43 -12.21 -10.31
CA GLN A 204 -9.79 -11.71 -10.49
C GLN A 204 -10.70 -11.92 -9.27
N LYS A 205 -10.49 -13.01 -8.51
CA LYS A 205 -11.18 -13.22 -7.22
C LYS A 205 -11.02 -12.01 -6.27
N HIS A 206 -9.83 -11.41 -6.17
CA HIS A 206 -9.62 -10.26 -5.29
C HIS A 206 -10.27 -9.00 -5.86
N LEU A 207 -10.24 -8.82 -7.19
CA LEU A 207 -10.91 -7.70 -7.86
C LEU A 207 -12.43 -7.74 -7.65
N HIS A 208 -13.06 -8.89 -7.89
CA HIS A 208 -14.49 -9.11 -7.63
C HIS A 208 -14.83 -8.95 -6.15
N PHE A 209 -14.03 -9.54 -5.25
CA PHE A 209 -14.23 -9.35 -3.82
C PHE A 209 -14.23 -7.87 -3.42
N VAL A 210 -13.30 -7.06 -3.93
CA VAL A 210 -13.27 -5.63 -3.62
C VAL A 210 -14.50 -4.91 -4.16
N LYS A 211 -14.83 -5.10 -5.45
CA LYS A 211 -15.94 -4.41 -6.14
C LYS A 211 -17.31 -4.83 -5.63
N ASP A 212 -17.53 -6.12 -5.44
CA ASP A 212 -18.86 -6.71 -5.28
C ASP A 212 -19.19 -6.99 -3.81
N GLU A 213 -18.20 -7.05 -2.94
CA GLU A 213 -18.41 -7.37 -1.53
C GLU A 213 -17.83 -6.33 -0.55
N LEU A 214 -16.55 -5.98 -0.69
CA LEU A 214 -15.85 -5.14 0.28
C LEU A 214 -16.33 -3.68 0.23
N TYR A 215 -16.35 -3.09 -0.96
CA TYR A 215 -16.80 -1.72 -1.16
C TYR A 215 -18.27 -1.54 -0.77
N PRO A 216 -19.21 -2.40 -1.21
CA PRO A 216 -20.58 -2.37 -0.71
C PRO A 216 -20.68 -2.50 0.82
N HIS A 217 -19.91 -3.40 1.43
CA HIS A 217 -19.90 -3.56 2.89
C HIS A 217 -19.45 -2.29 3.63
N TRP A 218 -18.49 -1.54 3.08
CA TRP A 218 -18.02 -0.27 3.63
C TRP A 218 -18.81 0.95 3.15
N SER A 219 -19.91 0.76 2.41
CA SER A 219 -20.66 1.87 1.77
C SER A 219 -19.79 2.75 0.86
N VAL A 220 -18.82 2.13 0.18
CA VAL A 220 -17.95 2.75 -0.81
C VAL A 220 -18.53 2.50 -2.20
N LYS A 221 -18.73 3.57 -2.97
CA LYS A 221 -19.08 3.48 -4.40
C LYS A 221 -17.79 3.37 -5.22
N THR A 222 -17.66 2.33 -6.03
CA THR A 222 -16.57 2.24 -7.03
C THR A 222 -16.64 3.41 -8.00
N LEU A 223 -15.51 4.07 -8.22
CA LEU A 223 -15.36 5.21 -9.12
C LEU A 223 -14.58 4.84 -10.38
N ALA A 224 -13.41 4.23 -10.20
CA ALA A 224 -12.49 3.97 -11.30
C ALA A 224 -11.51 2.84 -10.97
N GLU A 225 -10.89 2.30 -12.01
CA GLU A 225 -9.78 1.35 -11.93
C GLU A 225 -8.54 1.93 -12.59
N TRP A 226 -7.41 2.01 -11.86
CA TRP A 226 -6.12 2.46 -12.37
C TRP A 226 -5.12 1.30 -12.45
N HIS A 227 -4.02 1.52 -13.19
CA HIS A 227 -2.98 0.50 -13.37
C HIS A 227 -1.60 1.07 -13.07
N TRP A 228 -0.86 0.42 -12.16
CA TRP A 228 0.56 0.68 -11.96
C TRP A 228 1.38 -0.29 -12.81
N VAL A 229 2.04 0.23 -13.83
CA VAL A 229 2.90 -0.50 -14.77
C VAL A 229 4.37 -0.37 -14.37
N LYS A 230 5.08 -1.49 -14.41
CA LYS A 230 6.48 -1.62 -14.00
C LYS A 230 7.37 -1.76 -15.22
N ILE A 231 8.31 -0.84 -15.36
CA ILE A 231 9.29 -0.82 -16.45
C ILE A 231 10.73 -0.84 -15.92
N THR A 232 11.68 -1.13 -16.79
CA THR A 232 13.12 -1.01 -16.54
C THR A 232 13.59 0.42 -16.81
N ARG A 233 14.84 0.73 -16.47
CA ARG A 233 15.50 2.00 -16.83
C ARG A 233 15.58 2.24 -18.34
N ALA A 234 15.52 1.17 -19.13
CA ALA A 234 15.47 1.22 -20.58
C ALA A 234 14.07 1.43 -21.15
N GLY A 235 13.03 1.49 -20.31
CA GLY A 235 11.65 1.61 -20.76
C GLY A 235 11.01 0.27 -21.16
N GLU A 236 11.65 -0.87 -20.92
CA GLU A 236 11.07 -2.17 -21.21
C GLU A 236 10.16 -2.62 -20.07
N PHE A 237 9.11 -3.39 -20.32
CA PHE A 237 8.33 -3.99 -19.23
C PHE A 237 9.21 -4.95 -18.42
N VAL A 238 9.12 -4.90 -17.09
CA VAL A 238 9.90 -5.82 -16.22
C VAL A 238 9.57 -7.30 -16.42
N LEU A 239 8.40 -7.58 -17.01
CA LEU A 239 7.95 -8.89 -17.46
C LEU A 239 7.18 -8.70 -18.78
N PRO A 240 7.17 -9.72 -19.68
CA PRO A 240 6.35 -9.65 -20.88
C PRO A 240 4.88 -9.34 -20.54
N LEU A 241 4.28 -8.37 -21.22
CA LEU A 241 2.89 -7.95 -20.97
C LEU A 241 1.90 -9.11 -21.10
N ASP A 242 2.13 -9.97 -22.08
CA ASP A 242 1.30 -11.15 -22.40
C ASP A 242 1.65 -12.40 -21.55
N SER A 243 2.49 -12.26 -20.52
CA SER A 243 2.83 -13.38 -19.62
C SER A 243 1.58 -13.95 -18.94
N LEU A 244 1.46 -15.28 -18.92
CA LEU A 244 0.26 -15.99 -18.41
C LEU A 244 0.09 -15.90 -16.89
N HIS A 245 1.20 -15.88 -16.13
CA HIS A 245 1.16 -16.05 -14.68
C HIS A 245 1.42 -14.76 -13.88
N LYS A 246 2.26 -13.87 -14.43
CA LYS A 246 2.64 -12.61 -13.78
C LYS A 246 2.53 -11.50 -14.79
N LYS A 247 1.82 -10.44 -14.44
CA LYS A 247 1.71 -9.24 -15.27
C LYS A 247 2.74 -8.21 -14.80
N PRO A 248 3.26 -7.36 -15.71
CA PRO A 248 4.14 -6.25 -15.36
C PRO A 248 3.36 -5.06 -14.80
N TYR A 249 2.11 -5.26 -14.38
CA TYR A 249 1.29 -4.20 -13.80
C TYR A 249 0.49 -4.72 -12.60
N GLU A 250 0.03 -3.82 -11.75
CA GLU A 250 -0.91 -4.07 -10.64
C GLU A 250 -2.09 -3.11 -10.75
N VAL A 251 -3.23 -3.49 -10.16
CA VAL A 251 -4.48 -2.74 -10.26
C VAL A 251 -4.70 -1.93 -8.99
N LEU A 252 -5.20 -0.70 -9.14
CA LEU A 252 -5.74 0.08 -8.04
C LEU A 252 -7.23 0.27 -8.29
N LEU A 253 -8.06 -0.09 -7.33
CA LEU A 253 -9.46 0.31 -7.33
C LEU A 253 -9.63 1.57 -6.52
N LEU A 254 -10.36 2.53 -7.09
CA LEU A 254 -10.70 3.78 -6.45
C LEU A 254 -12.20 3.80 -6.22
N GLY A 255 -12.60 4.12 -5.00
CA GLY A 255 -13.98 4.30 -4.61
C GLY A 255 -14.14 5.50 -3.70
N ARG A 256 -15.38 5.90 -3.46
CA ARG A 256 -15.70 7.01 -2.56
C ARG A 256 -16.75 6.60 -1.56
N VAL A 257 -16.49 6.87 -0.28
CA VAL A 257 -17.47 6.62 0.79
C VAL A 257 -18.69 7.48 0.52
N GLN A 258 -19.85 6.83 0.46
CA GLN A 258 -21.12 7.53 0.29
C GLN A 258 -21.47 8.21 1.62
N GLY A 259 -21.52 9.55 1.60
CA GLY A 259 -22.07 10.33 2.71
C GLY A 259 -23.60 10.43 2.63
N ASP A 260 -24.20 11.12 3.59
CA ASP A 260 -25.63 11.43 3.54
C ASP A 260 -25.93 12.30 2.30
N LEU A 261 -26.98 11.94 1.53
CA LEU A 261 -27.30 12.50 0.21
C LEU A 261 -27.40 14.04 0.20
N LYS A 262 -27.75 14.64 1.34
CA LYS A 262 -27.89 16.08 1.54
C LYS A 262 -26.56 16.85 1.58
N GLU A 263 -25.46 16.21 2.01
CA GLU A 263 -24.13 16.82 2.02
C GLU A 263 -23.40 16.68 0.69
N ALA A 264 -23.63 15.57 -0.04
CA ALA A 264 -23.05 15.32 -1.36
C ALA A 264 -23.48 16.37 -2.40
N LEU A 265 -24.73 16.86 -2.32
CA LEU A 265 -25.29 17.87 -3.24
C LEU A 265 -24.79 19.30 -2.97
N ARG A 266 -24.20 19.58 -1.79
CA ARG A 266 -23.80 20.94 -1.40
C ARG A 266 -22.30 21.25 -1.59
N LYS A 267 -21.47 20.27 -1.98
CA LYS A 267 -20.00 20.37 -1.86
C LYS A 267 -19.17 19.79 -3.02
N SER A 268 -19.77 19.49 -4.19
CA SER A 268 -19.07 18.75 -5.25
C SER A 268 -18.31 19.59 -6.29
N GLU A 269 -18.12 20.89 -6.09
CA GLU A 269 -17.61 21.77 -7.17
C GLU A 269 -16.08 21.86 -7.30
N ASP A 270 -15.29 21.50 -6.27
CA ASP A 270 -13.85 21.82 -6.27
C ASP A 270 -12.88 20.68 -6.62
N VAL A 271 -13.34 19.46 -6.92
CA VAL A 271 -12.46 18.30 -7.14
C VAL A 271 -12.70 17.66 -8.51
N LEU A 272 -11.63 17.44 -9.27
CA LEU A 272 -11.71 16.82 -10.60
C LEU A 272 -12.29 15.40 -10.53
N PRO A 273 -13.05 14.97 -11.55
CA PRO A 273 -13.52 13.59 -11.64
C PRO A 273 -12.34 12.63 -11.76
N VAL A 274 -12.41 11.52 -11.03
CA VAL A 274 -11.38 10.46 -11.09
C VAL A 274 -11.50 9.76 -12.45
N PRO A 275 -10.45 9.78 -13.30
CA PRO A 275 -10.51 9.16 -14.62
C PRO A 275 -10.46 7.62 -14.53
N GLU A 276 -11.15 6.96 -15.45
CA GLU A 276 -11.04 5.52 -15.64
C GLU A 276 -9.69 5.17 -16.28
N HIS A 277 -9.06 4.08 -15.84
CA HIS A 277 -7.84 3.50 -16.43
C HIS A 277 -6.62 4.43 -16.48
N LYS A 278 -6.45 5.34 -15.50
CA LYS A 278 -5.20 6.11 -15.36
C LYS A 278 -4.02 5.15 -15.18
N LEU A 279 -2.92 5.44 -15.89
CA LEU A 279 -1.68 4.68 -15.79
C LEU A 279 -0.67 5.40 -14.90
N ILE A 280 -0.07 4.67 -13.98
CA ILE A 280 1.13 5.06 -13.23
C ILE A 280 2.25 4.19 -13.78
N VAL A 281 3.29 4.78 -14.39
CA VAL A 281 4.42 4.01 -14.92
C VAL A 281 5.66 4.36 -14.10
N SER A 282 6.32 3.36 -13.52
CA SER A 282 7.55 3.59 -12.77
C SER A 282 8.52 2.42 -12.85
N ILE A 283 9.78 2.72 -12.49
CA ILE A 283 10.79 1.70 -12.25
C ILE A 283 10.58 1.20 -10.81
N PRO A 284 10.22 -0.07 -10.60
CA PRO A 284 9.93 -0.58 -9.27
C PRO A 284 11.20 -0.59 -8.42
N CYS A 285 11.04 -0.38 -7.11
CA CYS A 285 12.11 -0.61 -6.15
C CYS A 285 12.48 -2.10 -6.13
N ASN A 286 13.74 -2.41 -5.83
CA ASN A 286 14.19 -3.79 -5.63
C ASN A 286 13.61 -4.41 -4.34
N LEU A 287 13.15 -3.58 -3.39
CA LEU A 287 12.49 -4.01 -2.18
C LEU A 287 11.09 -4.56 -2.48
N HIS A 288 10.83 -5.77 -2.01
CA HIS A 288 9.60 -6.50 -2.31
C HIS A 288 8.35 -5.77 -1.78
N SER A 289 7.32 -5.69 -2.62
CA SER A 289 6.04 -5.02 -2.33
C SER A 289 6.15 -3.53 -2.00
N HIS A 290 7.22 -2.84 -2.41
CA HIS A 290 7.30 -1.39 -2.28
C HIS A 290 6.51 -0.72 -3.42
N LYS A 291 5.34 -0.17 -3.09
CA LYS A 291 4.46 0.55 -4.02
C LYS A 291 4.97 1.99 -4.26
N PRO A 292 4.67 2.61 -5.41
CA PRO A 292 5.00 4.01 -5.62
C PRO A 292 4.18 4.91 -4.68
N PRO A 293 4.74 6.02 -4.19
CA PRO A 293 3.98 6.99 -3.40
C PRO A 293 2.85 7.59 -4.23
N LEU A 294 1.66 7.71 -3.62
CA LEU A 294 0.46 8.16 -4.32
C LEU A 294 0.10 9.62 -4.07
N THR A 295 0.76 10.32 -3.14
CA THR A 295 0.45 11.70 -2.74
C THR A 295 0.31 12.65 -3.93
N ALA A 296 1.35 12.75 -4.77
CA ALA A 296 1.32 13.63 -5.93
C ALA A 296 0.33 13.14 -7.02
N VAL A 297 0.13 11.82 -7.14
CA VAL A 297 -0.78 11.24 -8.14
C VAL A 297 -2.24 11.50 -7.79
N LEU A 298 -2.56 11.53 -6.49
CA LEU A 298 -3.91 11.73 -5.97
C LEU A 298 -4.26 13.21 -5.76
N ALA A 299 -3.26 14.10 -5.67
CA ALA A 299 -3.42 15.52 -5.35
C ALA A 299 -4.49 16.24 -6.19
N GLU A 300 -4.60 15.90 -7.48
CA GLU A 300 -5.59 16.48 -8.41
C GLU A 300 -7.04 16.04 -8.14
N PHE A 301 -7.23 14.96 -7.37
CA PHE A 301 -8.52 14.29 -7.16
C PHE A 301 -8.99 14.32 -5.71
N ILE A 302 -8.32 15.10 -4.87
CA ILE A 302 -8.58 15.25 -3.45
C ILE A 302 -8.57 16.74 -3.10
N LYS A 303 -9.21 17.08 -1.99
CA LYS A 303 -9.14 18.46 -1.47
C LYS A 303 -7.74 18.72 -0.91
N PRO A 304 -7.26 19.98 -0.94
CA PRO A 304 -6.05 20.33 -0.21
C PRO A 304 -6.22 20.05 1.28
N ASP A 305 -5.10 19.82 1.97
CA ASP A 305 -5.01 19.69 3.43
C ASP A 305 -5.89 18.59 4.06
N VAL A 306 -6.18 17.52 3.30
CA VAL A 306 -6.88 16.35 3.83
C VAL A 306 -5.94 15.41 4.58
N GLU A 307 -6.38 14.94 5.74
CA GLU A 307 -5.69 13.86 6.45
C GLU A 307 -5.72 12.59 5.59
N CYS A 308 -4.54 11.96 5.43
CA CYS A 308 -4.35 10.77 4.62
C CYS A 308 -3.94 9.59 5.50
N LEU A 309 -4.50 8.41 5.22
CA LEU A 309 -4.20 7.17 5.92
C LEU A 309 -3.73 6.08 4.96
N GLU A 310 -2.64 5.40 5.30
CA GLU A 310 -2.19 4.19 4.62
C GLU A 310 -2.35 2.97 5.54
N LEU A 311 -3.20 2.02 5.14
CA LEU A 311 -3.45 0.76 5.85
C LEU A 311 -2.62 -0.37 5.23
N PHE A 312 -2.03 -1.21 6.10
CA PHE A 312 -1.01 -2.22 5.75
C PHE A 312 0.29 -1.61 5.21
N ALA A 313 0.58 -0.40 5.66
CA ALA A 313 1.77 0.34 5.28
C ALA A 313 3.05 -0.42 5.67
N ARG A 314 4.09 -0.20 4.88
CA ARG A 314 5.48 -0.62 5.15
C ARG A 314 6.46 0.54 5.09
N ASN A 315 5.99 1.66 4.57
CA ASN A 315 6.69 2.91 4.42
C ASN A 315 5.85 4.00 5.07
N LEU A 316 6.52 5.03 5.60
CA LEU A 316 5.87 6.24 6.09
C LEU A 316 6.05 7.34 5.04
N GLN A 317 5.03 8.18 4.89
CA GLN A 317 5.08 9.34 4.03
C GLN A 317 4.90 10.62 4.87
N PRO A 318 5.60 11.72 4.56
CA PRO A 318 5.37 13.00 5.24
C PRO A 318 3.89 13.41 5.12
N GLY A 319 3.28 13.85 6.22
CA GLY A 319 1.88 14.26 6.25
C GLY A 319 0.85 13.12 6.35
N TRP A 320 1.28 11.85 6.39
CA TRP A 320 0.38 10.69 6.42
C TRP A 320 0.34 10.03 7.79
N THR A 321 -0.81 9.47 8.12
CA THR A 321 -0.92 8.40 9.11
C THR A 321 -0.71 7.06 8.43
N SER A 322 0.08 6.17 9.03
CA SER A 322 0.34 4.83 8.50
C SER A 322 0.07 3.76 9.54
N TRP A 323 -0.50 2.64 9.13
CA TRP A 323 -0.73 1.51 10.04
C TRP A 323 -0.34 0.18 9.39
N GLY A 324 0.29 -0.70 10.15
CA GLY A 324 0.51 -2.09 9.77
C GLY A 324 1.58 -2.79 10.60
N ASN A 325 1.60 -4.12 10.55
CA ASN A 325 2.54 -4.96 11.29
C ASN A 325 4.01 -4.77 10.87
N GLU A 326 4.25 -4.11 9.73
CA GLU A 326 5.58 -3.83 9.20
C GLU A 326 5.76 -2.33 8.88
N VAL A 327 5.01 -1.44 9.55
CA VAL A 327 4.88 -0.02 9.16
C VAL A 327 6.19 0.76 9.10
N LEU A 328 7.21 0.33 9.87
CA LEU A 328 8.55 0.93 9.88
C LEU A 328 9.57 0.20 8.98
N LYS A 329 9.17 -0.82 8.23
CA LYS A 329 10.09 -1.70 7.48
C LYS A 329 11.01 -0.95 6.53
N PHE A 330 10.48 0.03 5.81
CA PHE A 330 11.26 0.86 4.88
C PHE A 330 11.79 2.15 5.52
N GLN A 331 11.66 2.27 6.84
CA GLN A 331 12.22 3.37 7.62
C GLN A 331 13.57 3.05 8.27
N HIS A 332 14.10 1.84 8.08
CA HIS A 332 15.41 1.52 8.62
C HIS A 332 16.48 2.49 8.10
N ILE A 333 17.35 2.98 8.98
CA ILE A 333 18.33 4.02 8.67
C ILE A 333 19.24 3.66 7.48
N ASP A 334 19.53 2.37 7.28
CA ASP A 334 20.35 1.88 6.17
C ASP A 334 19.74 2.11 4.77
N TYR A 335 18.44 2.43 4.67
CA TYR A 335 17.83 2.83 3.41
C TYR A 335 18.04 4.32 3.09
N PHE A 336 18.57 5.09 4.04
CA PHE A 336 18.79 6.53 3.90
C PHE A 336 20.27 6.83 3.79
N THR A 337 20.60 7.82 2.96
CA THR A 337 21.93 8.41 2.93
C THR A 337 21.83 9.78 3.55
N LEU A 338 22.73 10.08 4.49
CA LEU A 338 22.84 11.44 5.02
C LEU A 338 23.34 12.34 3.89
N LEU A 339 22.51 13.30 3.47
CA LEU A 339 22.98 14.37 2.63
C LEU A 339 23.80 15.29 3.54
N GLN A 340 25.12 15.35 3.32
CA GLN A 340 25.91 16.44 3.87
C GLN A 340 25.43 17.69 3.14
N ASN A 341 24.91 18.67 3.89
CA ASN A 341 24.59 19.97 3.32
C ASN A 341 25.91 20.56 2.77
N GLU A 342 25.99 20.74 1.46
CA GLU A 342 26.95 21.66 0.84
C GLU A 342 26.51 23.12 1.08
#